data_AF-A0A0F9IY65-F1
#
_entry.id   AF-A0A0F9IY65-F1
#
_cell.length_a   1.000
_cell.length_b   1.000
_cell.length_c   1.000
_cell.angle_alpha   90.00
_cell.angle_beta   90.00
_cell.angle_gamma   90.00
#
_symmetry.space_group_name_H-M   'P 1'
#
loop_
_entity.id
_entity.type
_entity.pdbx_description
1 polymer ?
#
loop_
_entity_poly.entity_id
_entity_poly.type
_entity_poly.pdbx_seq_one_letter_code
_entity_poly.pdbx_strand_id
1 'polypeptide(L)' 'MKMKAKPVKITDTTLRDAHQSLWATRMRTEDMVPILEELDSVGYHSLEVWGGATFDAP' A
#
# COMPACT_ATOMS: atom_id res chain seq x y z
N MET A 1 -36.80 -4.75 -6.98
CA MET A 1 -35.85 -5.31 -5.99
C MET A 1 -34.67 -4.35 -5.89
N LYS A 2 -34.48 -3.62 -4.77
CA LYS A 2 -33.34 -2.70 -4.62
C LYS A 2 -32.08 -3.53 -4.35
N MET A 3 -31.05 -3.38 -5.18
CA MET A 3 -29.75 -3.97 -4.87
C MET A 3 -29.19 -3.37 -3.58
N LYS A 4 -28.76 -4.22 -2.64
CA LYS A 4 -27.97 -3.78 -1.49
C LYS A 4 -26.66 -3.18 -2.00
N ALA A 5 -26.31 -1.98 -1.52
CA ALA A 5 -25.01 -1.38 -1.79
C ALA A 5 -23.92 -2.31 -1.24
N LYS A 6 -22.92 -2.62 -2.08
CA LYS A 6 -21.71 -3.33 -1.67
C LYS A 6 -20.67 -2.28 -1.30
N PRO A 7 -20.05 -2.35 -0.11
CA PRO A 7 -18.97 -1.43 0.25
C PRO A 7 -17.85 -1.45 -0.79
N VAL A 8 -17.30 -0.28 -1.11
CA VAL A 8 -16.13 -0.17 -1.98
C VAL A 8 -14.93 -0.73 -1.23
N LYS A 9 -14.14 -1.55 -1.93
CA LYS A 9 -12.88 -2.11 -1.42
C LYS A 9 -11.74 -1.20 -1.82
N ILE A 10 -10.85 -0.90 -0.87
CA ILE A 10 -9.71 0.00 -1.07
C ILE A 10 -8.42 -0.80 -0.96
N THR A 11 -7.52 -0.60 -1.90
CA THR A 11 -6.14 -1.12 -1.86
C THR A 11 -5.21 0.04 -1.63
N ASP A 12 -4.39 -0.04 -0.59
CA ASP A 12 -3.36 0.94 -0.31
C ASP A 12 -2.10 0.62 -1.12
N THR A 13 -1.46 1.64 -1.70
CA THR A 13 -0.23 1.53 -2.50
C THR A 13 0.92 2.35 -1.94
N THR A 14 0.78 2.89 -0.73
CA THR A 14 1.74 3.80 -0.12
C THR A 14 3.12 3.15 0.02
N LEU A 15 3.16 1.86 0.36
CA LEU A 15 4.40 1.11 0.58
C LEU A 15 5.02 0.50 -0.69
N ARG A 16 4.41 0.72 -1.88
CA ARG A 16 4.96 0.28 -3.18
C ARG A 16 4.86 1.37 -4.24
N ASP A 17 3.71 1.50 -4.88
CA ASP A 17 3.60 2.30 -6.11
C ASP A 17 3.64 3.81 -5.86
N ALA A 18 3.22 4.27 -4.67
CA ALA A 18 3.26 5.70 -4.33
C ALA A 18 4.70 6.22 -4.33
N HIS A 19 5.60 5.56 -3.59
CA HIS A 19 7.00 5.98 -3.54
C HIS A 19 7.76 5.68 -4.83
N GLN A 20 7.39 4.62 -5.54
CA GLN A 20 7.89 4.33 -6.89
C GLN A 20 7.57 5.50 -7.84
N SER A 21 6.35 6.04 -7.78
CA SER A 21 5.89 7.15 -8.62
C SER A 21 6.44 8.52 -8.20
N LEU A 22 6.56 8.76 -6.89
CA LEU A 22 6.81 10.10 -6.35
C LEU A 22 8.27 10.38 -6.01
N TRP A 23 9.06 9.37 -5.63
CA TRP A 23 10.46 9.57 -5.26
C TRP A 23 11.37 8.41 -5.69
N ALA A 24 11.09 7.86 -6.87
CA ALA A 24 11.93 6.87 -7.55
C ALA A 24 12.20 5.60 -6.75
N THR A 25 11.23 5.09 -5.99
CA THR A 25 11.35 3.81 -5.26
C THR A 25 12.44 3.83 -4.19
N ARG A 26 12.53 4.92 -3.41
CA ARG A 26 13.60 5.14 -2.40
C ARG A 26 13.12 5.11 -0.95
N MET A 27 11.89 4.65 -0.69
CA MET A 27 11.44 4.42 0.69
C MET A 27 12.14 3.18 1.23
N ARG A 28 12.85 3.29 2.37
CA ARG A 28 13.51 2.13 2.98
C ARG A 28 12.55 1.40 3.90
N THR A 29 12.81 0.13 4.16
CA THR A 29 12.02 -0.67 5.12
C THR A 29 11.99 -0.01 6.50
N GLU A 30 13.09 0.61 6.94
CA GLU A 30 13.19 1.34 8.21
C GLU A 30 12.18 2.48 8.34
N ASP A 31 11.88 3.15 7.23
CA ASP A 31 10.88 4.23 7.18
C ASP A 31 9.44 3.68 7.16
N MET A 32 9.25 2.43 6.74
CA MET A 32 7.94 1.77 6.64
C MET A 32 7.51 1.12 7.97
N VAL A 33 8.43 0.45 8.66
CA VAL A 33 8.11 -0.36 9.87
C VAL A 33 7.30 0.41 10.92
N PRO A 34 7.59 1.69 11.23
CA PRO A 34 6.89 2.39 12.30
C PRO A 34 5.38 2.59 12.13
N ILE A 35 4.82 2.44 10.91
CA ILE A 35 3.39 2.68 10.62
C ILE A 35 2.61 1.39 10.31
N LEU A 36 3.25 0.22 10.35
CA LEU A 36 2.65 -1.03 9.88
C LEU A 36 1.45 -1.47 10.74
N GLU A 37 1.50 -1.26 12.05
CA GLU A 37 0.40 -1.62 12.95
C GLU A 37 -0.86 -0.80 12.66
N GLU A 38 -0.71 0.51 12.42
CA GLU A 38 -1.81 1.38 12.02
C GLU A 38 -2.39 0.97 10.67
N LEU A 39 -1.54 0.70 9.67
CA LEU A 39 -1.98 0.28 8.33
C LEU A 39 -2.79 -1.03 8.36
N ASP A 40 -2.36 -2.01 9.17
CA ASP A 40 -3.09 -3.27 9.36
C ASP A 40 -4.47 -3.05 10.00
N SER A 41 -4.56 -2.09 10.94
CA SER A 41 -5.81 -1.77 11.65
C SER A 41 -6.87 -1.05 10.80
N VAL A 42 -6.50 -0.43 9.67
CA VAL A 42 -7.44 0.34 8.81
C VAL A 42 -8.52 -0.54 8.18
N GLY A 43 -8.21 -1.81 7.92
CA GLY A 43 -9.15 -2.73 7.24
C GLY A 43 -9.17 -2.57 5.72
N TYR A 44 -8.02 -2.27 5.11
CA TYR A 44 -7.87 -2.28 3.66
C TYR A 44 -8.20 -3.66 3.05
N HIS A 45 -8.66 -3.66 1.80
CA HIS A 45 -8.87 -4.92 1.07
C HIS A 45 -7.55 -5.64 0.82
N SER A 46 -6.50 -4.89 0.51
CA SER A 46 -5.14 -5.37 0.37
C SER A 46 -4.17 -4.20 0.57
N LEU A 47 -2.94 -4.54 0.93
CA LEU A 47 -1.80 -3.63 0.89
C LEU A 47 -0.88 -4.06 -0.24
N GLU A 48 -0.58 -3.15 -1.17
CA GLU A 48 0.45 -3.38 -2.17
C GLU A 48 1.80 -2.97 -1.58
N VAL A 49 2.63 -3.98 -1.27
CA VAL A 49 3.87 -3.78 -0.50
C VAL A 49 5.11 -4.33 -1.19
N TRP A 50 4.95 -4.98 -2.34
CA TRP A 50 6.05 -5.68 -3.00
C TRP A 50 5.82 -5.85 -4.51
N GLY A 51 6.89 -6.18 -5.24
CA GLY A 51 6.91 -6.25 -6.71
C GLY A 51 7.16 -4.90 -7.36
N GLY A 52 7.03 -4.83 -8.70
CA GLY A 52 7.42 -3.63 -9.44
C GLY A 52 8.93 -3.38 -9.34
N ALA A 53 9.32 -2.12 -9.17
CA ALA A 53 10.73 -1.72 -9.09
C ALA A 53 11.33 -1.88 -7.69
N THR A 54 10.58 -2.35 -6.68
CA THR A 54 11.10 -2.47 -5.30
C THR A 54 12.20 -3.50 -5.17
N PHE A 55 12.24 -4.51 -6.05
CA PHE A 55 13.29 -5.53 -6.04
C PHE A 55 14.60 -5.04 -6.67
N ASP A 56 14.51 -4.19 -7.70
CA ASP A 56 15.65 -3.65 -8.42
C ASP A 56 16.19 -2.34 -7.80
N ALA A 57 15.44 -1.75 -6.88
CA ALA A 57 15.84 -0.53 -6.18
C ALA A 57 17.12 -0.79 -5.34
N PRO A 58 18.10 0.13 -5.37
CA PRO A 58 19.36 0.02 -4.66
C PRO A 58 19.22 0.22 -3.14
#